data_AF-A0A7S9REN2-F1
#
_entry.id   AF-A0A7S9REN2-F1
#
_cell.length_a   1.000
_cell.length_b   1.000
_cell.length_c   1.000
_cell.angle_alpha   90.00
_cell.angle_beta   90.00
_cell.angle_gamma   90.00
#
_symmetry.space_group_name_H-M   'P 1'
#
loop_
_entity.id
_entity.type
_entity.pdbx_description
1 polymer ?
#
loop_
_entity_poly.entity_id
_entity_poly.type
_entity_poly.pdbx_seq_one_letter_code
_entity_poly.pdbx_strand_id
1 'polypeptide(L)'
;MIVFRFFILINLFFAFIKADKFGYYYENEKFLIAIPMFECEGDIHCTNGGYFGVNKRNAKSLEILSKPTPIKNSVNERLMGYKFKNSNYIYEIYGDIMSGGKMYLNVFKQGKTIFKSDDLQQIEQEEFLSKLKEIDKMLPASFEKFYKKLQNKYKNENYQ
;
A
#
# COMPACT_ATOMS: atom_id res chain seq x y z
N MET A 1 -31.61 -13.97 -29.67
CA MET A 1 -31.20 -12.76 -28.92
C MET A 1 -31.44 -12.99 -27.43
N ILE A 2 -30.54 -13.72 -26.77
CA ILE A 2 -30.59 -14.03 -25.33
C ILE A 2 -29.25 -13.50 -24.77
N VAL A 3 -29.10 -12.17 -24.79
CA VAL A 3 -27.86 -11.48 -24.39
C VAL A 3 -27.94 -11.01 -22.93
N PHE A 4 -29.07 -11.21 -22.26
CA PHE A 4 -29.36 -10.51 -21.00
C PHE A 4 -29.48 -11.39 -19.75
N ARG A 5 -29.17 -12.70 -19.82
CA ARG A 5 -29.31 -13.60 -18.67
C ARG A 5 -28.01 -14.09 -18.02
N PHE A 6 -26.84 -13.71 -18.56
CA PHE A 6 -25.56 -14.02 -17.95
C PHE A 6 -24.84 -12.81 -17.34
N PHE A 7 -25.50 -11.66 -17.19
CA PHE A 7 -24.99 -10.57 -16.34
C PHE A 7 -25.00 -10.94 -14.84
N ILE A 8 -25.54 -12.10 -14.45
CA ILE A 8 -25.41 -12.67 -13.10
C ILE A 8 -24.01 -13.30 -12.87
N LEU A 9 -23.20 -13.49 -13.92
CA LEU A 9 -21.77 -13.86 -13.79
C LEU A 9 -20.87 -12.70 -13.33
N ILE A 10 -21.40 -11.47 -13.17
CA ILE A 10 -20.61 -10.30 -12.73
C ILE A 10 -20.31 -10.30 -11.22
N ASN A 11 -20.88 -11.18 -10.40
CA ASN A 11 -20.66 -11.16 -8.94
C ASN A 11 -20.15 -12.47 -8.31
N LEU A 12 -19.98 -13.55 -9.09
CA LEU A 12 -19.67 -14.89 -8.54
C LEU A 12 -18.24 -15.39 -8.80
N PHE A 13 -17.41 -14.66 -9.53
CA PHE A 13 -16.01 -15.00 -9.73
C PHE A 13 -15.08 -13.88 -9.22
N PHE A 14 -15.22 -13.60 -7.93
CA PHE A 14 -14.10 -13.32 -7.00
C PHE A 14 -13.07 -14.49 -6.94
N ALA A 15 -13.01 -15.34 -7.95
CA ALA A 15 -12.04 -16.40 -8.16
C ALA A 15 -11.32 -16.02 -9.47
N PHE A 16 -10.14 -15.43 -9.45
CA PHE A 16 -8.96 -15.82 -8.71
C PHE A 16 -8.34 -14.60 -8.04
N ILE A 17 -8.66 -14.41 -6.77
CA ILE A 17 -7.68 -13.89 -5.83
C ILE A 17 -6.43 -14.76 -6.03
N LYS A 18 -5.34 -14.18 -6.54
CA LYS A 18 -4.00 -14.71 -6.28
C LYS A 18 -3.86 -14.60 -4.76
N ALA A 19 -4.33 -15.64 -4.06
CA ALA A 19 -4.74 -15.73 -2.66
C ALA A 19 -3.62 -15.52 -1.62
N ASP A 20 -2.60 -14.74 -1.95
CA ASP A 20 -1.45 -14.49 -1.08
C ASP A 20 -0.93 -13.06 -1.15
N LYS A 21 -1.59 -12.14 -1.90
CA LYS A 21 -1.11 -10.76 -2.08
C LYS A 21 -2.20 -9.70 -1.95
N PHE A 22 -2.56 -9.37 -0.71
CA PHE A 22 -3.32 -8.15 -0.44
C PHE A 22 -2.36 -6.96 -0.27
N GLY A 23 -2.71 -5.81 -0.82
CA GLY A 23 -1.88 -4.61 -0.70
C GLY A 23 -2.44 -3.43 -1.46
N TYR A 24 -2.14 -2.24 -0.97
CA TYR A 24 -2.53 -0.99 -1.61
C TYR A 24 -1.34 -0.41 -2.38
N TYR A 25 -1.57 0.00 -3.62
CA TYR A 25 -0.54 0.56 -4.49
C TYR A 25 -0.94 1.96 -4.89
N TYR A 26 0.01 2.89 -4.81
CA TYR A 26 -0.22 4.29 -5.06
C TYR A 26 0.86 4.91 -5.91
N GLU A 27 0.47 5.96 -6.62
CA GLU A 27 1.34 6.74 -7.47
C GLU A 27 1.04 8.22 -7.35
N ASN A 28 2.09 9.04 -7.44
CA ASN A 28 2.00 10.43 -7.86
C ASN A 28 3.18 10.76 -8.79
N GLU A 29 3.38 12.03 -9.15
CA GLU A 29 4.48 12.42 -10.04
C GLU A 29 5.89 12.04 -9.54
N LYS A 30 6.08 11.91 -8.22
CA LYS A 30 7.40 11.74 -7.59
C LYS A 30 7.65 10.32 -7.09
N PHE A 31 6.61 9.61 -6.69
CA PHE A 31 6.71 8.37 -5.95
C PHE A 31 5.80 7.27 -6.52
N LEU A 32 6.29 6.04 -6.42
CA LEU A 32 5.48 4.83 -6.43
C LEU A 32 5.55 4.21 -5.05
N ILE A 33 4.41 3.80 -4.50
CA ILE A 33 4.33 3.27 -3.15
C ILE A 33 3.49 1.99 -3.16
N ALA A 34 3.97 0.97 -2.46
CA ALA A 34 3.21 -0.20 -2.12
C ALA A 34 3.12 -0.35 -0.60
N ILE A 35 1.92 -0.63 -0.14
CA ILE A 35 1.61 -1.04 1.23
C ILE A 35 1.09 -2.49 1.16
N PRO A 36 1.98 -3.50 1.07
CA PRO A 36 1.57 -4.89 1.17
C PRO A 36 1.11 -5.23 2.58
N MET A 37 0.09 -6.07 2.65
CA MET A 37 -0.69 -6.41 3.83
C MET A 37 -0.96 -7.92 3.84
N PHE A 38 -0.70 -8.61 4.95
CA PHE A 38 -0.81 -10.06 5.09
C PHE A 38 -1.88 -10.47 6.09
N GLU A 39 -2.62 -11.53 5.77
CA GLU A 39 -3.65 -12.09 6.67
C GLU A 39 -4.72 -11.06 7.06
N CYS A 40 -4.97 -10.09 6.18
CA CYS A 40 -5.88 -8.96 6.43
C CYS A 40 -7.28 -9.17 5.81
N GLU A 41 -7.67 -10.41 5.51
CA GLU A 41 -8.95 -10.69 4.86
C GLU A 41 -10.12 -10.18 5.71
N GLY A 42 -10.77 -9.10 5.26
CA GLY A 42 -11.91 -8.49 5.94
C GLY A 42 -11.56 -7.66 7.19
N ASP A 43 -10.28 -7.55 7.58
CA ASP A 43 -9.86 -6.77 8.75
C ASP A 43 -9.25 -5.41 8.37
N ILE A 44 -10.05 -4.35 8.52
CA ILE A 44 -9.65 -2.95 8.33
C ILE A 44 -8.68 -2.43 9.40
N HIS A 45 -8.39 -3.21 10.43
CA HIS A 45 -7.43 -2.90 11.49
C HIS A 45 -6.14 -3.70 11.38
N CYS A 46 -5.98 -4.45 10.29
CA CYS A 46 -4.79 -5.24 10.06
C CYS A 46 -3.52 -4.39 10.10
N THR A 47 -2.57 -4.81 10.93
CA THR A 47 -1.25 -4.18 11.06
C THR A 47 -0.11 -5.07 10.59
N ASN A 48 -0.41 -6.16 9.88
CA ASN A 48 0.60 -7.08 9.35
C ASN A 48 1.03 -6.62 7.95
N GLY A 49 1.61 -5.42 7.90
CA GLY A 49 2.00 -4.77 6.67
C GLY A 49 3.41 -4.22 6.67
N GLY A 50 3.79 -3.64 5.55
CA GLY A 50 5.04 -2.92 5.37
C GLY A 50 4.88 -1.80 4.35
N TYR A 51 5.95 -1.02 4.17
CA TYR A 51 5.99 0.08 3.22
C TYR A 51 7.15 -0.13 2.26
N PHE A 52 6.87 -0.02 0.97
CA PHE A 52 7.85 0.03 -0.10
C PHE A 52 7.62 1.29 -0.93
N GLY A 53 8.52 2.25 -0.85
CA GLY A 53 8.43 3.49 -1.63
C GLY A 53 9.59 3.61 -2.61
N VAL A 54 9.33 4.05 -3.83
CA VAL A 54 10.35 4.31 -4.86
C VAL A 54 10.27 5.77 -5.27
N ASN A 55 11.41 6.46 -5.23
CA ASN A 55 11.55 7.78 -5.83
C ASN A 55 11.79 7.62 -7.34
N LYS A 56 10.83 8.07 -8.14
CA LYS A 56 10.87 7.93 -9.61
C LYS A 56 12.05 8.65 -10.26
N ARG A 57 12.55 9.73 -9.64
CA ARG A 57 13.63 10.56 -10.20
C ARG A 57 14.99 9.88 -10.14
N ASN A 58 15.24 9.06 -9.13
CA ASN A 58 16.57 8.47 -8.90
C ASN A 58 16.55 6.96 -8.65
N ALA A 59 15.41 6.30 -8.87
CA ALA A 59 15.17 4.87 -8.68
C ALA A 59 15.50 4.32 -7.28
N LYS A 60 15.74 5.18 -6.27
CA LYS A 60 16.02 4.72 -4.91
C LYS A 60 14.73 4.22 -4.25
N SER A 61 14.79 3.00 -3.74
CA SER A 61 13.73 2.39 -2.94
C SER A 61 13.95 2.60 -1.44
N LEU A 62 12.86 2.59 -0.69
CA LEU A 62 12.79 2.61 0.76
C LEU A 62 11.92 1.44 1.21
N GLU A 63 12.50 0.56 2.04
CA GLU A 63 11.83 -0.59 2.65
C GLU A 63 11.59 -0.32 4.13
N ILE A 64 10.35 -0.47 4.62
CA ILE A 64 10.02 -0.45 6.04
C ILE A 64 9.23 -1.72 6.37
N LEU A 65 9.82 -2.58 7.20
CA LEU A 65 9.26 -3.89 7.59
C LEU A 65 8.53 -3.86 8.94
N SER A 66 8.29 -2.68 9.53
CA SER A 66 7.59 -2.55 10.81
C SER A 66 6.07 -2.58 10.62
N LYS A 67 5.34 -3.16 11.59
CA LYS A 67 3.89 -3.08 11.65
C LYS A 67 3.45 -1.61 11.59
N PRO A 68 2.57 -1.20 10.66
CA PRO A 68 2.02 0.14 10.67
C PRO A 68 1.20 0.39 11.94
N THR A 69 1.15 1.66 12.35
CA THR A 69 0.13 2.12 13.29
C THR A 69 -1.07 2.61 12.49
N PRO A 70 -2.28 2.10 12.72
CA PRO A 70 -3.49 2.64 12.10
C PRO A 70 -3.68 4.11 12.44
N ILE A 71 -4.04 4.92 11.45
CA ILE A 71 -4.47 6.29 11.63
C ILE A 71 -6.00 6.24 11.74
N LYS A 72 -6.49 6.54 12.95
CA LYS A 72 -7.90 6.83 13.23
C LYS A 72 -7.93 8.16 13.98
N ASN A 73 -8.53 9.19 13.39
CA ASN A 73 -8.69 10.44 14.12
C ASN A 73 -9.91 10.32 15.05
N SER A 74 -9.70 10.39 16.37
CA SER A 74 -10.76 10.29 17.40
C SER A 74 -11.73 11.47 17.38
N VAL A 75 -11.38 12.58 16.73
CA VAL A 75 -12.20 13.79 16.67
C VAL A 75 -13.21 13.76 15.51
N ASN A 76 -12.96 12.94 14.50
CA ASN A 76 -13.85 12.71 13.36
C ASN A 76 -13.27 11.50 12.59
N GLU A 77 -13.99 10.37 12.54
CA GLU A 77 -13.60 9.10 11.90
C GLU A 77 -13.33 9.20 10.37
N ARG A 78 -13.23 10.42 9.83
CA ARG A 78 -13.05 10.78 8.43
C ARG A 78 -11.71 10.35 7.85
N LEU A 79 -10.66 10.31 8.68
CA LEU A 79 -9.31 9.96 8.23
C LEU A 79 -9.00 8.51 8.60
N MET A 80 -8.71 7.71 7.57
CA MET A 80 -8.27 6.32 7.70
C MET A 80 -6.97 6.10 6.95
N GLY A 81 -6.03 5.39 7.56
CA GLY A 81 -4.74 5.16 6.94
C GLY A 81 -3.74 4.43 7.83
N TYR A 82 -2.48 4.52 7.43
CA TYR A 82 -1.37 3.85 8.08
C TYR A 82 -0.19 4.80 8.28
N LYS A 83 0.45 4.66 9.44
CA LYS A 83 1.69 5.35 9.80
C LYS A 83 2.83 4.35 9.89
N PHE A 84 3.93 4.62 9.20
CA PHE A 84 5.16 3.86 9.23
C PHE A 84 6.30 4.70 9.81
N LYS A 85 7.11 4.11 10.69
CA LYS A 85 8.25 4.78 11.30
C LYS A 85 9.56 4.20 10.77
N ASN A 86 10.48 5.06 10.37
CA ASN A 86 11.84 4.67 10.02
C ASN A 86 12.84 5.65 10.64
N SER A 87 13.48 5.25 11.74
CA SER A 87 14.37 6.12 12.51
C SER A 87 13.65 7.44 12.90
N ASN A 88 14.19 8.59 12.49
CA ASN A 88 13.65 9.93 12.73
C ASN A 88 12.57 10.36 11.73
N TYR A 89 12.18 9.47 10.81
CA TYR A 89 11.16 9.73 9.80
C TYR A 89 9.84 9.03 10.14
N ILE A 90 8.74 9.69 9.80
CA ILE A 90 7.39 9.16 9.86
C ILE A 90 6.75 9.34 8.49
N TYR A 91 6.13 8.28 7.98
CA TYR A 91 5.42 8.25 6.71
C TYR A 91 3.96 7.95 7.01
N GLU A 92 3.06 8.87 6.69
CA GLU A 92 1.63 8.71 6.88
C GLU A 92 0.96 8.66 5.52
N ILE A 93 0.26 7.57 5.25
CA ILE A 93 -0.60 7.43 4.08
C ILE A 93 -2.02 7.29 4.59
N TYR A 94 -2.90 8.21 4.22
CA TYR A 94 -4.27 8.20 4.68
C TYR A 94 -5.20 8.74 3.61
N GLY A 95 -6.45 8.28 3.62
CA GLY A 95 -7.53 8.83 2.83
C GLY A 95 -8.48 9.63 3.72
N ASP A 96 -9.17 10.59 3.10
CA ASP A 96 -10.37 11.18 3.68
C ASP A 96 -11.59 10.52 3.05
N ILE A 97 -12.38 9.81 3.86
CA ILE A 97 -13.57 9.06 3.42
C ILE A 97 -14.57 9.98 2.70
N MET A 98 -14.63 11.26 3.06
CA MET A 98 -15.53 12.23 2.44
C MET A 98 -14.96 12.87 1.16
N SER A 99 -13.67 12.68 0.88
CA SER A 99 -13.00 13.32 -0.25
C SER A 99 -13.13 12.56 -1.58
N GLY A 100 -14.00 11.54 -1.65
CA GLY A 100 -14.16 10.71 -2.84
C GLY A 100 -12.98 9.77 -3.07
N GLY A 101 -12.30 9.34 -2.01
CA GLY A 101 -11.19 8.38 -2.10
C GLY A 101 -9.82 9.01 -2.40
N LYS A 102 -9.66 10.33 -2.22
CA LYS A 102 -8.32 10.96 -2.34
C LYS A 102 -7.41 10.45 -1.23
N MET A 103 -6.19 10.11 -1.62
CA MET A 103 -5.15 9.65 -0.71
C MET A 103 -4.06 10.70 -0.57
N TYR A 104 -3.52 10.79 0.63
CA TYR A 104 -2.54 11.77 1.04
C TYR A 104 -1.28 11.04 1.54
N LEU A 105 -0.11 11.62 1.26
CA LEU A 105 1.17 11.22 1.85
C LEU A 105 1.77 12.40 2.59
N ASN A 106 1.99 12.23 3.88
CA ASN A 106 2.82 13.13 4.67
C ASN A 106 4.12 12.41 5.06
N VAL A 107 5.24 13.10 4.91
CA VAL A 107 6.53 12.65 5.46
C VAL A 107 7.03 13.69 6.46
N PHE A 108 7.32 13.22 7.66
CA PHE A 108 7.86 14.02 8.75
C PHE A 108 9.29 13.61 9.04
N LYS A 109 10.11 14.57 9.45
CA LYS A 109 11.44 14.35 10.03
C LYS A 109 11.52 15.10 11.35
N GLN A 110 11.75 14.40 12.45
CA GLN A 110 11.83 15.00 13.80
C GLN A 110 10.62 15.90 14.14
N GLY A 111 9.42 15.45 13.79
CA GLY A 111 8.16 16.18 14.04
C GLY A 111 7.85 17.32 13.06
N LYS A 112 8.76 17.66 12.14
CA LYS A 112 8.50 18.67 11.09
C LYS A 112 8.09 18.00 9.78
N THR A 113 7.02 18.49 9.15
CA THR A 113 6.63 18.05 7.80
C THR A 113 7.70 18.48 6.80
N ILE A 114 8.24 17.52 6.06
CA ILE A 114 9.24 17.75 5.00
C ILE A 114 8.68 17.47 3.61
N PHE A 115 7.55 16.75 3.54
CA PHE A 115 6.84 16.48 2.29
C PHE A 115 5.36 16.27 2.58
N LYS A 116 4.52 16.78 1.67
CA LYS A 116 3.07 16.56 1.65
C LYS A 116 2.63 16.42 0.20
N SER A 117 1.74 15.46 -0.05
CA SER A 117 1.09 15.21 -1.34
C SER A 117 -0.37 14.86 -1.07
N ASP A 118 -1.27 15.48 -1.82
CA ASP A 118 -2.72 15.31 -1.80
C ASP A 118 -3.28 14.66 -3.08
N ASP A 119 -2.36 14.19 -3.92
CA ASP A 119 -2.58 13.69 -5.28
C ASP A 119 -2.18 12.21 -5.45
N LEU A 120 -2.12 11.42 -4.36
CA LEU A 120 -1.89 9.99 -4.53
C LEU A 120 -3.11 9.32 -5.12
N GLN A 121 -2.87 8.65 -6.24
CA GLN A 121 -3.86 7.84 -6.93
C GLN A 121 -3.58 6.37 -6.63
N GLN A 122 -4.64 5.64 -6.29
CA GLN A 122 -4.55 4.20 -6.19
C GLN A 122 -4.43 3.61 -7.59
N ILE A 123 -3.49 2.69 -7.77
CA ILE A 123 -3.26 1.97 -9.02
C ILE A 123 -3.35 0.46 -8.78
N GLU A 124 -3.51 -0.30 -9.86
CA GLU A 124 -3.53 -1.76 -9.79
C GLU A 124 -2.12 -2.33 -9.59
N GLN A 125 -2.05 -3.53 -9.00
CA GLN A 125 -0.76 -4.19 -8.74
C GLN A 125 0.05 -4.41 -10.03
N GLU A 126 -0.60 -4.83 -11.11
CA GLU A 126 0.06 -5.10 -12.38
C GLU A 126 0.66 -3.83 -12.98
N GLU A 127 -0.07 -2.72 -12.87
CA GLU A 127 0.40 -1.39 -13.28
C GLU A 127 1.58 -0.94 -12.43
N PHE A 128 1.52 -1.10 -11.10
CA PHE A 128 2.64 -0.82 -10.20
C PHE A 128 3.91 -1.59 -10.61
N LEU A 129 3.79 -2.89 -10.88
CA LEU A 129 4.93 -3.72 -11.30
C LEU A 129 5.48 -3.31 -12.67
N SER A 130 4.61 -2.93 -13.62
CA SER A 130 5.03 -2.38 -14.92
C SER A 130 5.85 -1.11 -14.74
N LYS A 131 5.36 -0.16 -13.95
CA LYS A 131 6.03 1.12 -13.70
C LYS A 131 7.34 0.95 -12.95
N LEU A 132 7.45 0.00 -12.01
CA LEU A 132 8.74 -0.33 -11.40
C LEU A 132 9.77 -0.73 -12.45
N LYS A 133 9.38 -1.61 -13.38
CA LYS A 133 10.26 -2.09 -14.46
C LYS A 133 10.67 -0.99 -15.43
N GLU A 134 9.78 -0.04 -15.70
CA GLU A 134 10.05 1.14 -16.53
C GLU A 134 11.08 2.09 -15.88
N ILE A 135 10.98 2.29 -14.56
CA ILE A 135 11.92 3.13 -13.81
C ILE A 135 13.30 2.48 -13.73
N ASP A 136 13.36 1.22 -13.30
CA ASP A 136 14.59 0.44 -13.22
C ASP A 136 14.26 -1.06 -13.21
N LYS A 137 14.89 -1.82 -14.11
CA LYS A 137 14.68 -3.27 -14.27
C LYS A 137 14.98 -4.08 -13.01
N MET A 138 15.75 -3.56 -12.06
CA MET A 138 16.06 -4.22 -10.78
C MET A 138 14.98 -4.02 -9.72
N LEU A 139 14.12 -3.00 -9.84
CA LEU A 139 13.11 -2.68 -8.83
C LEU A 139 12.07 -3.78 -8.62
N PRO A 140 11.55 -4.48 -9.65
CA PRO A 140 10.65 -5.61 -9.44
C PRO A 140 11.28 -6.69 -8.54
N ALA A 141 12.56 -7.04 -8.77
CA ALA A 141 13.27 -8.01 -7.94
C ALA A 141 13.50 -7.49 -6.50
N SER A 142 13.78 -6.20 -6.33
CA SER A 142 13.87 -5.56 -5.01
C SER A 142 12.54 -5.66 -4.26
N PHE A 143 11.43 -5.37 -4.94
CA PHE A 143 10.09 -5.46 -4.36
C PHE A 143 9.74 -6.90 -3.98
N GLU A 144 10.03 -7.88 -4.83
CA GLU A 144 9.82 -9.29 -4.50
C GLU A 144 10.64 -9.74 -3.28
N LYS A 145 11.90 -9.29 -3.19
CA LYS A 145 12.76 -9.58 -2.04
C LYS A 145 12.20 -8.97 -0.76
N PHE A 146 11.77 -7.71 -0.81
CA PHE A 146 11.08 -7.04 0.30
C PHE A 146 9.82 -7.81 0.72
N TYR A 147 8.98 -8.18 -0.26
CA TYR A 147 7.74 -8.89 -0.03
C TYR A 147 7.97 -10.24 0.69
N LYS A 148 8.95 -11.02 0.24
CA LYS A 148 9.33 -12.29 0.89
C LYS A 148 9.83 -12.09 2.32
N LYS A 149 10.64 -11.05 2.58
CA LYS A 149 11.07 -10.72 3.96
C LYS A 149 9.86 -10.42 4.85
N LEU A 150 8.90 -9.66 4.33
CA LEU A 150 7.70 -9.28 5.06
C LEU A 150 6.81 -10.50 5.36
N GLN A 151 6.63 -11.40 4.38
CA GLN A 151 5.96 -12.70 4.57
C GLN A 151 6.61 -13.52 5.68
N ASN A 152 7.93 -13.71 5.60
CA ASN A 152 8.64 -14.54 6.57
C ASN A 152 8.56 -13.98 7.99
N LYS A 153 8.58 -12.64 8.11
CA LYS A 153 8.43 -11.97 9.41
C LYS A 153 7.09 -12.34 10.06
N TYR A 154 5.98 -12.16 9.34
CA TYR A 154 4.66 -12.37 9.95
C TYR A 154 4.23 -13.84 10.00
N LYS A 155 4.72 -14.70 9.10
CA LYS A 155 4.54 -16.15 9.23
C LYS A 155 5.21 -16.68 10.50
N ASN A 156 6.40 -16.20 10.86
CA ASN A 156 7.12 -16.69 12.04
C ASN A 156 6.61 -16.10 13.37
N GLU A 157 5.99 -14.92 13.35
CA GLU A 157 5.38 -14.30 14.54
C GLU A 157 4.11 -15.06 15.01
N ASN A 158 3.41 -15.79 14.12
CA ASN A 158 2.21 -16.56 14.46
C ASN A 158 2.50 -17.96 15.05
N TYR A 159 3.78 -18.36 15.17
CA TYR A 159 4.21 -19.64 15.76
C TYR A 159 4.92 -19.49 17.11
N GLN A 160 4.83 -18.33 17.76
CA GLN A 160 5.36 -18.06 19.11
C GLN A 160 4.21 -17.78 20.09
#